data_AF-A0A736M3Z4-F1
#
_entry.id   AF-A0A736M3Z4-F1
#
_cell.length_a   1.000
_cell.length_b   1.000
_cell.length_c   1.000
_cell.angle_alpha   90.00
_cell.angle_beta   90.00
_cell.angle_gamma   90.00
#
_symmetry.space_group_name_H-M   'P 1'
#
loop_
_entity.id
_entity.type
_entity.pdbx_description
1 polymer ?
#
loop_
_entity_poly.entity_id
_entity_poly.type
_entity_poly.pdbx_seq_one_letter_code
_entity_poly.pdbx_strand_id
1 'polypeptide(L)'
;RFAKCGAVILNKKERKAVGGVLLKNGALNAAIVGQSAATIAEIAGIFVPENSKVLIGEVSATDASEPFAHEKLSPTLAMYRAKDFADAVDKAEQLVAMGGIGHTSCLYTDQDNQPERVAYFGQMMKTARILINTPASQGGIG
;
A
#
# COMPACT_ATOMS: atom_id res chain seq x y z
N ARG A 1 5.91 7.74 13.08
CA ARG A 1 5.63 6.38 13.64
C ARG A 1 6.30 5.29 12.79
N PHE A 2 6.00 5.19 11.49
CA PHE A 2 6.58 4.18 10.59
C PHE A 2 8.12 4.06 10.62
N ALA A 3 8.84 5.19 10.56
CA ALA A 3 10.31 5.19 10.61
C ALA A 3 10.88 4.51 11.86
N LYS A 4 10.23 4.67 13.02
CA LYS A 4 10.63 4.00 14.27
C LYS A 4 10.46 2.49 14.23
N CYS A 5 9.65 1.98 13.30
CA CYS A 5 9.40 0.55 13.10
C CYS A 5 10.22 -0.05 11.93
N GLY A 6 11.16 0.71 11.36
CA GLY A 6 12.05 0.25 10.28
C GLY A 6 11.56 0.53 8.86
N ALA A 7 10.55 1.40 8.69
CA ALA A 7 10.13 1.86 7.37
C ALA A 7 11.03 3.02 6.87
N VAL A 8 11.32 3.03 5.57
CA VAL A 8 12.00 4.16 4.91
C VAL A 8 10.96 4.93 4.10
N ILE A 9 10.75 6.20 4.46
CA ILE A 9 9.93 7.11 3.65
C ILE A 9 10.80 7.68 2.54
N LEU A 10 10.47 7.35 1.30
CA LEU A 10 11.26 7.74 0.13
C LEU A 10 11.07 9.23 -0.18
N ASN A 11 12.17 9.93 -0.44
CA ASN A 11 12.07 11.28 -1.00
C ASN A 11 11.62 11.25 -2.48
N LYS A 12 11.40 12.43 -3.08
CA LYS A 12 10.91 12.54 -4.46
C LYS A 12 11.77 11.80 -5.49
N LYS A 13 13.10 11.82 -5.34
CA LYS A 13 14.05 11.17 -6.27
C LYS A 13 14.02 9.66 -6.08
N GLU A 14 14.10 9.20 -4.83
CA GLU A 14 14.05 7.78 -4.47
C GLU A 14 12.72 7.13 -4.85
N ARG A 15 11.60 7.81 -4.58
CA ARG A 15 10.27 7.34 -4.98
C ARG A 15 10.18 7.15 -6.50
N LYS A 16 10.72 8.09 -7.28
CA LYS A 16 10.77 7.95 -8.75
C LYS A 16 11.62 6.76 -9.18
N ALA A 17 12.77 6.55 -8.55
CA ALA A 17 13.66 5.43 -8.85
C ALA A 17 13.01 4.08 -8.53
N VAL A 18 12.46 3.93 -7.32
CA VAL A 18 11.74 2.72 -6.89
C VAL A 18 10.50 2.49 -7.76
N GLY A 19 9.72 3.54 -8.05
CA GLY A 19 8.56 3.45 -8.95
C GLY A 19 8.92 2.95 -10.35
N GLY A 20 10.11 3.30 -10.85
CA GLY A 20 10.63 2.86 -12.14
C GLY A 20 10.97 1.37 -12.22
N VAL A 21 11.08 0.67 -11.08
CA VAL A 21 11.35 -0.77 -11.03
C VAL A 21 10.17 -1.62 -10.56
N LEU A 22 9.07 -0.99 -10.13
CA LEU A 22 7.85 -1.72 -9.72
C LEU A 22 7.20 -2.43 -10.90
N LEU A 23 7.16 -1.76 -12.05
CA LEU A 23 6.55 -2.28 -13.27
C LEU A 23 7.61 -2.42 -14.37
N LYS A 24 7.48 -3.47 -15.17
CA LYS A 24 8.27 -3.71 -16.38
C LYS A 24 7.31 -4.02 -17.52
N ASN A 25 7.34 -3.21 -18.59
CA ASN A 25 6.42 -3.31 -19.74
C ASN A 25 4.93 -3.29 -19.33
N GLY A 26 4.56 -2.49 -18.33
CA GLY A 26 3.18 -2.36 -17.85
C GLY A 26 2.69 -3.49 -16.94
N ALA A 27 3.51 -4.51 -16.68
CA ALA A 27 3.20 -5.59 -15.74
C ALA A 27 4.10 -5.51 -14.50
N LEU A 28 3.70 -6.19 -13.42
CA LEU A 28 4.52 -6.32 -12.21
C LEU A 28 5.91 -6.89 -12.55
N ASN A 29 6.96 -6.21 -12.08
CA ASN A 29 8.32 -6.67 -12.28
C ASN A 29 8.62 -7.91 -11.40
N ALA A 30 8.73 -9.10 -12.01
CA ALA A 30 9.03 -10.33 -11.28
C ALA A 30 10.32 -10.27 -10.44
N ALA A 31 11.29 -9.42 -10.81
CA ALA A 31 12.54 -9.27 -10.08
C ALA A 31 12.39 -8.68 -8.67
N ILE A 32 11.27 -8.03 -8.35
CA ILE A 32 11.02 -7.46 -7.02
C ILE A 32 10.17 -8.36 -6.12
N VAL A 33 9.53 -9.39 -6.68
CA VAL A 33 8.56 -10.24 -5.96
C VAL A 33 9.26 -11.02 -4.86
N GLY A 34 8.77 -10.91 -3.63
CA GLY A 34 9.33 -11.59 -2.45
C GLY A 34 10.73 -11.13 -2.02
N GLN A 35 11.28 -10.07 -2.64
CA GLN A 35 12.60 -9.55 -2.29
C GLN A 35 12.56 -8.64 -1.06
N SER A 36 13.73 -8.42 -0.45
CA SER A 36 13.87 -7.50 0.67
C SER A 36 13.74 -6.03 0.22
N ALA A 37 13.41 -5.12 1.16
CA ALA A 37 13.39 -3.69 0.87
C ALA A 37 14.76 -3.16 0.41
N ALA A 38 15.85 -3.68 0.98
CA ALA A 38 17.22 -3.33 0.60
C ALA A 38 17.55 -3.78 -0.84
N THR A 39 17.16 -5.01 -1.20
CA THR A 39 17.36 -5.54 -2.56
C THR A 39 16.58 -4.72 -3.60
N ILE A 40 15.34 -4.32 -3.29
CA ILE A 40 14.53 -3.49 -4.21
C ILE A 40 15.15 -2.10 -4.37
N ALA A 41 15.65 -1.51 -3.28
CA ALA A 41 16.38 -0.25 -3.32
C ALA A 41 17.64 -0.34 -4.19
N GLU A 42 18.41 -1.43 -4.08
CA GLU A 42 19.57 -1.70 -4.92
C GLU A 42 19.20 -1.82 -6.40
N ILE A 43 18.14 -2.58 -6.74
CA ILE A 43 17.61 -2.68 -8.11
C ILE A 43 17.20 -1.30 -8.64
N ALA A 44 16.64 -0.46 -7.77
CA ALA A 44 16.27 0.93 -8.09
C ALA A 44 17.47 1.89 -8.14
N GLY A 45 18.68 1.44 -7.82
CA GLY A 45 19.88 2.27 -7.80
C GLY A 45 19.92 3.28 -6.65
N ILE A 46 19.27 2.98 -5.52
CA ILE A 46 19.30 3.79 -4.30
C ILE A 46 19.84 2.99 -3.12
N PHE A 47 20.34 3.69 -2.11
CA PHE A 47 20.81 3.08 -0.87
C PHE A 47 19.76 3.24 0.23
N VAL A 48 19.49 2.15 0.95
CA VAL A 48 18.76 2.14 2.23
C VAL A 48 19.50 1.22 3.20
N PRO A 49 19.37 1.41 4.52
CA PRO A 49 19.94 0.49 5.50
C PRO A 49 19.49 -0.96 5.26
N GLU A 50 20.38 -1.93 5.43
CA GLU A 50 20.11 -3.36 5.17
C GLU A 50 18.97 -3.92 6.02
N ASN A 51 18.78 -3.39 7.23
CA ASN A 51 17.70 -3.76 8.14
C ASN A 51 16.36 -3.03 7.86
N SER A 52 16.25 -2.30 6.75
CA SER A 52 15.01 -1.64 6.33
C SER A 52 13.93 -2.69 6.06
N LYS A 53 12.74 -2.51 6.65
CA LYS A 53 11.64 -3.47 6.54
C LYS A 53 10.70 -3.20 5.38
N VAL A 54 10.50 -1.94 5.02
CA VAL A 54 9.55 -1.53 3.99
C VAL A 54 9.93 -0.18 3.41
N LEU A 55 9.75 -0.03 2.10
CA LEU A 55 9.88 1.24 1.39
C LEU A 55 8.50 1.88 1.22
N ILE A 56 8.34 3.15 1.61
CA ILE A 56 7.06 3.85 1.52
C ILE A 56 7.20 5.03 0.55
N GLY A 57 6.42 5.01 -0.53
CA GLY A 57 6.30 6.12 -1.46
C GLY A 57 5.03 6.93 -1.18
N GLU A 58 5.19 8.22 -0.87
CA GLU A 58 4.05 9.16 -0.83
C GLU A 58 3.58 9.49 -2.25
N VAL A 59 2.29 9.28 -2.51
CA VAL A 59 1.67 9.45 -3.83
C VAL A 59 0.25 10.02 -3.71
N SER A 60 -0.26 10.61 -4.80
CA SER A 60 -1.59 11.21 -4.85
C SER A 60 -2.53 10.53 -5.84
N ALA A 61 -1.99 9.96 -6.93
CA ALA A 61 -2.77 9.32 -7.97
C ALA A 61 -3.09 7.85 -7.60
N THR A 62 -4.35 7.48 -7.80
CA THR A 62 -4.93 6.16 -7.52
C THR A 62 -5.20 5.35 -8.79
N ASP A 63 -4.80 5.88 -9.95
CA ASP A 63 -4.99 5.26 -11.25
C ASP A 63 -3.74 4.50 -11.74
N ALA A 64 -3.91 3.81 -12.86
CA ALA A 64 -2.89 2.91 -13.42
C ALA A 64 -1.59 3.62 -13.85
N SER A 65 -1.57 4.96 -13.96
CA SER A 65 -0.36 5.71 -14.29
C SER A 65 0.64 5.80 -13.13
N GLU A 66 0.20 5.55 -11.89
CA GLU A 66 1.06 5.57 -10.71
C GLU A 66 1.52 4.15 -10.34
N PRO A 67 2.81 3.81 -10.52
CA PRO A 67 3.32 2.46 -10.23
C PRO A 67 3.05 1.98 -8.80
N PHE A 68 3.03 2.91 -7.84
CA PHE A 68 2.74 2.57 -6.44
C PHE A 68 1.28 2.16 -6.19
N ALA A 69 0.34 2.53 -7.06
CA ALA A 69 -1.07 2.17 -6.96
C ALA A 69 -1.32 0.68 -7.25
N HIS A 70 -0.45 0.03 -8.03
CA HIS A 70 -0.58 -1.38 -8.41
C HIS A 70 -0.28 -2.34 -7.26
N GLU A 71 -0.68 -3.59 -7.41
CA GLU A 71 -0.21 -4.68 -6.56
C GLU A 71 1.30 -4.90 -6.77
N LYS A 72 2.07 -5.08 -5.69
CA LYS A 72 3.54 -5.05 -5.71
C LYS A 72 4.22 -6.33 -5.20
N LEU A 73 3.50 -7.20 -4.49
CA LEU A 73 3.97 -8.49 -3.94
C LEU A 73 5.38 -8.46 -3.32
N SER A 74 5.69 -7.35 -2.66
CA SER A 74 7.02 -7.00 -2.15
C SER A 74 6.88 -5.97 -1.02
N PRO A 75 7.89 -5.74 -0.17
CA PRO A 75 7.87 -4.78 0.93
C PRO A 75 7.96 -3.32 0.44
N THR A 76 7.01 -2.93 -0.40
CA THR A 76 6.83 -1.58 -0.94
C THR A 76 5.37 -1.16 -0.71
N LEU A 77 5.18 0.03 -0.14
CA LEU A 77 3.85 0.57 0.17
C LEU A 77 3.67 1.95 -0.47
N ALA A 78 2.46 2.18 -0.96
CA ALA A 78 1.98 3.52 -1.28
C ALA A 78 1.43 4.17 -0.01
N MET A 79 1.67 5.45 0.18
CA MET A 79 1.04 6.24 1.23
C MET A 79 0.28 7.40 0.61
N TYR A 80 -1.02 7.43 0.86
CA TYR A 80 -1.93 8.47 0.40
C TYR A 80 -2.33 9.34 1.57
N ARG A 81 -2.28 10.67 1.38
CA ARG A 81 -2.89 11.61 2.31
C ARG A 81 -4.32 11.87 1.86
N ALA A 82 -5.26 11.71 2.79
CA ALA A 82 -6.65 12.07 2.60
C ALA A 82 -6.99 13.33 3.43
N LYS A 83 -7.95 14.11 2.97
CA LYS A 83 -8.45 15.30 3.70
C LYS A 83 -9.29 14.92 4.93
N ASP A 84 -10.02 13.82 4.83
CA ASP A 84 -10.92 13.28 5.84
C ASP A 84 -11.13 11.78 5.63
N PHE A 85 -11.99 11.16 6.44
CA PHE A 85 -12.27 9.74 6.36
C PHE A 85 -12.98 9.34 5.06
N ALA A 86 -13.92 10.15 4.57
CA ALA A 86 -14.66 9.83 3.35
C ALA A 86 -13.73 9.81 2.13
N ASP A 87 -12.84 10.81 2.00
CA ASP A 87 -11.81 10.84 0.96
C ASP A 87 -10.82 9.67 1.06
N ALA A 88 -10.51 9.20 2.27
CA ALA A 88 -9.68 8.01 2.45
C ALA A 88 -10.38 6.75 1.91
N VAL A 89 -11.68 6.62 2.17
CA VAL A 89 -12.51 5.51 1.69
C VAL A 89 -12.68 5.57 0.18
N ASP A 90 -12.91 6.75 -0.40
CA ASP A 90 -13.04 6.93 -1.85
C ASP A 90 -11.75 6.53 -2.57
N LYS A 91 -10.58 6.93 -2.05
CA LYS A 91 -9.28 6.48 -2.58
C LYS A 91 -9.09 4.97 -2.46
N ALA A 92 -9.47 4.38 -1.33
CA ALA A 92 -9.39 2.94 -1.13
C ALA A 92 -10.32 2.20 -2.11
N GLU A 93 -11.54 2.69 -2.36
CA GLU A 93 -12.49 2.11 -3.30
C GLU A 93 -11.94 2.14 -4.72
N GLN A 94 -11.33 3.25 -5.15
CA GLN A 94 -10.70 3.38 -6.46
C GLN A 94 -9.56 2.37 -6.64
N LEU A 95 -8.69 2.22 -5.63
CA LEU A 95 -7.60 1.25 -5.67
C LEU A 95 -8.12 -0.19 -5.71
N VAL A 96 -9.16 -0.51 -4.93
CA VAL A 96 -9.85 -1.81 -4.99
C VAL A 96 -10.46 -2.04 -6.37
N ALA A 97 -11.11 -1.04 -6.96
CA ALA A 97 -11.70 -1.15 -8.30
C ALA A 97 -10.65 -1.39 -9.38
N MET A 98 -9.43 -0.88 -9.21
CA MET A 98 -8.34 -1.05 -10.18
C MET A 98 -7.79 -2.48 -10.23
N GLY A 99 -7.77 -3.21 -9.12
CA GLY A 99 -7.18 -4.57 -9.11
C GLY A 99 -7.44 -5.45 -7.89
N GLY A 100 -8.31 -5.02 -6.96
CA GLY A 100 -8.56 -5.70 -5.69
C GLY A 100 -10.00 -6.16 -5.44
N ILE A 101 -10.91 -6.01 -6.42
CA ILE A 101 -12.32 -6.41 -6.26
C ILE A 101 -12.41 -7.88 -5.84
N GLY A 102 -13.21 -8.15 -4.82
CA GLY A 102 -13.41 -9.50 -4.27
C GLY A 102 -12.26 -10.01 -3.40
N HIS A 103 -11.17 -9.26 -3.21
CA HIS A 103 -10.02 -9.73 -2.45
C HIS A 103 -10.11 -9.38 -0.95
N THR A 104 -9.37 -8.36 -0.50
CA THR A 104 -9.25 -8.00 0.91
C THR A 104 -9.11 -6.48 1.07
N SER A 105 -9.77 -5.91 2.08
CA SER A 105 -9.54 -4.55 2.55
C SER A 105 -9.32 -4.56 4.07
N CYS A 106 -8.65 -3.54 4.60
CA CYS A 106 -8.40 -3.42 6.04
C CYS A 106 -8.57 -1.97 6.50
N LEU A 107 -9.24 -1.80 7.64
CA LEU A 107 -9.41 -0.53 8.33
C LEU A 107 -8.85 -0.63 9.74
N TYR A 108 -7.92 0.28 10.07
CA TYR A 108 -7.52 0.53 11.45
C TYR A 108 -8.27 1.76 11.96
N THR A 109 -9.10 1.57 12.99
CA THR A 109 -9.92 2.63 13.57
C THR A 109 -10.25 2.32 15.03
N ASP A 110 -10.62 3.35 15.80
CA ASP A 110 -11.16 3.15 17.14
C ASP A 110 -12.59 2.62 17.01
N GLN A 111 -12.73 1.30 16.87
CA GLN A 111 -13.98 0.64 16.50
C GLN A 111 -15.09 0.82 17.56
N ASP A 112 -14.71 1.01 18.83
CA ASP A 112 -15.66 1.14 19.94
C ASP A 112 -16.30 2.53 19.94
N ASN A 113 -15.53 3.55 19.52
CA ASN A 113 -15.98 4.95 19.50
C ASN A 113 -16.32 5.46 18.08
N GLN A 114 -16.12 4.66 17.03
CA GLN A 114 -16.38 5.04 15.63
C GLN A 114 -17.12 3.93 14.85
N PRO A 115 -18.25 3.40 15.35
CA PRO A 115 -19.00 2.34 14.67
C PRO A 115 -19.46 2.75 13.26
N GLU A 116 -19.73 4.03 13.03
CA GLU A 116 -20.11 4.58 11.73
C GLU A 116 -19.00 4.47 10.68
N ARG A 117 -17.72 4.54 11.09
CA ARG A 117 -16.59 4.35 10.17
C ARG A 117 -16.49 2.91 9.71
N VAL A 118 -16.70 1.97 10.64
CA VAL A 118 -16.70 0.53 10.34
C VAL A 118 -17.84 0.21 9.38
N ALA A 119 -19.05 0.71 9.66
CA ALA A 119 -20.22 0.51 8.80
C ALA A 119 -20.02 1.11 7.40
N TYR A 120 -19.56 2.36 7.30
CA TYR A 120 -19.34 3.03 6.02
C TYR A 120 -18.25 2.34 5.19
N PHE A 121 -17.12 2.00 5.80
CA PHE A 121 -16.06 1.26 5.11
C PHE A 121 -16.56 -0.10 4.61
N GLY A 122 -17.32 -0.83 5.42
CA GLY A 122 -17.89 -2.13 5.04
C GLY A 122 -18.91 -2.04 3.90
N GLN A 123 -19.66 -0.93 3.82
CA GLN A 123 -20.60 -0.69 2.72
C GLN A 123 -19.87 -0.35 1.40
N MET A 124 -18.78 0.41 1.48
CA MET A 124 -18.10 0.92 0.29
C MET A 124 -17.08 -0.06 -0.31
N MET A 125 -16.41 -0.87 0.53
CA MET A 125 -15.37 -1.78 0.06
C MET A 125 -15.95 -3.02 -0.63
N LYS A 126 -15.73 -3.13 -1.94
CA LYS A 126 -16.12 -4.28 -2.77
C LYS A 126 -15.14 -5.46 -2.64
N THR A 127 -14.79 -5.84 -1.43
CA THR A 127 -13.85 -6.94 -1.11
C THR A 127 -14.56 -8.07 -0.38
N ALA A 128 -14.12 -9.32 -0.54
CA ALA A 128 -14.76 -10.46 0.14
C ALA A 128 -14.41 -10.52 1.62
N ARG A 129 -13.24 -10.00 2.00
CA ARG A 129 -12.78 -9.91 3.39
C ARG A 129 -12.54 -8.45 3.75
N ILE A 130 -13.29 -7.98 4.72
CA ILE A 130 -13.15 -6.64 5.30
C ILE A 130 -12.63 -6.82 6.72
N LEU A 131 -11.40 -6.38 6.95
CA LEU A 131 -10.67 -6.61 8.19
C LEU A 131 -10.66 -5.34 9.04
N ILE A 132 -10.96 -5.47 10.33
CA ILE A 132 -10.92 -4.36 11.28
C ILE A 132 -9.79 -4.62 12.27
N ASN A 133 -8.87 -3.66 12.42
CA ASN A 133 -7.81 -3.67 13.42
C ASN A 133 -6.90 -4.91 13.46
N THR A 134 -6.71 -5.59 12.33
CA THR A 134 -5.88 -6.80 12.23
C THR A 134 -4.93 -6.75 11.03
N PRO A 135 -3.70 -7.31 11.13
CA PRO A 135 -2.80 -7.44 9.99
C PRO A 135 -3.47 -8.14 8.79
N ALA A 136 -3.45 -7.50 7.63
CA ALA A 136 -4.26 -7.93 6.49
C ALA A 136 -3.86 -9.30 5.91
N SER A 137 -2.56 -9.62 5.90
CA SER A 137 -2.07 -10.90 5.38
C SER A 137 -2.57 -12.08 6.22
N GLN A 138 -2.48 -11.98 7.54
CA GLN A 138 -2.93 -13.01 8.48
C GLN A 138 -4.46 -13.02 8.60
N GLY A 139 -5.09 -11.86 8.82
CA GLY A 139 -6.55 -11.77 8.92
C GLY A 139 -7.26 -12.21 7.64
N GLY A 140 -6.63 -12.07 6.47
CA GLY A 140 -7.19 -12.50 5.20
C GLY A 140 -7.26 -14.02 5.00
N ILE A 141 -6.46 -14.79 5.75
CA ILE A 141 -6.41 -16.27 5.64
C ILE A 141 -7.11 -17.00 6.80
N GLY A 142 -7.44 -16.29 7.89
CA GLY A 142 -8.06 -16.86 9.10
C GLY A 142 -7.04 -17.40 10.09
#